data_AF-A0A368GIY5-F1
#
_entry.id   AF-A0A368GIY5-F1
#
_cell.length_a   1.000
_cell.length_b   1.000
_cell.length_c   1.000
_cell.angle_alpha   90.00
_cell.angle_beta   90.00
_cell.angle_gamma   90.00
#
_symmetry.space_group_name_H-M   'P 1'
#
loop_
_entity.id
_entity.type
_entity.pdbx_description
1 polymer ?
#
loop_
_entity_poly.entity_id
_entity_poly.type
_entity_poly.pdbx_seq_one_letter_code
_entity_poly.pdbx_strand_id
1 'polypeptide(L)'
;MKRRKIRSPSEEDEEGEEHKDSEEEEERSGLCTLSAASLRRYRKFFMIPTKASASKHAMLEGVESHFERLPVRASDAIVHFIYTAKNRMNTVE
;
A
#
# COMPACT_ATOMS: atom_id res chain seq x y z
N MET A 1 53.67 -19.32 14.00
CA MET A 1 53.13 -19.78 12.70
C MET A 1 51.98 -20.76 12.92
N LYS A 2 50.91 -20.63 12.12
CA LYS A 2 49.74 -21.52 11.92
C LYS A 2 48.69 -21.64 13.05
N ARG A 3 47.67 -20.75 13.00
CA ARG A 3 46.31 -21.08 13.47
C ARG A 3 45.38 -21.08 12.26
N ARG A 4 44.81 -22.25 11.96
CA ARG A 4 43.62 -22.41 11.12
C ARG A 4 42.82 -23.61 11.64
N LYS A 5 41.67 -23.34 12.23
CA LYS A 5 40.47 -24.17 12.08
C LYS A 5 39.29 -23.22 12.06
N ILE A 6 38.84 -22.94 10.85
CA ILE A 6 37.56 -22.28 10.55
C ILE A 6 36.48 -23.33 10.86
N ARG A 7 35.48 -22.96 11.64
CA ARG A 7 34.22 -23.71 11.77
C ARG A 7 33.10 -22.68 11.87
N SER A 8 32.14 -22.87 10.98
CA SER A 8 31.16 -21.93 10.44
C SER A 8 30.13 -21.43 11.45
N PRO A 9 29.45 -20.30 11.20
CA PRO A 9 28.18 -19.98 11.84
C PRO A 9 27.16 -21.00 11.34
N SER A 10 26.65 -21.82 12.24
CA SER A 10 25.51 -22.69 11.99
C SER A 10 24.26 -21.84 11.79
N GLU A 11 23.70 -22.02 10.61
CA GLU A 11 22.32 -21.84 10.19
C GLU A 11 21.33 -22.08 11.35
N GLU A 12 20.68 -21.01 11.79
CA GLU A 12 19.31 -21.09 12.29
C GLU A 12 18.54 -20.13 11.38
N ASP A 13 17.98 -20.70 10.31
CA ASP A 13 16.99 -20.07 9.47
C ASP A 13 15.80 -19.72 10.37
N GLU A 14 15.70 -18.46 10.78
CA GLU A 14 14.42 -17.86 11.15
C GLU A 14 13.60 -17.73 9.87
N GLU A 15 13.06 -18.86 9.39
CA GLU A 15 11.88 -18.87 8.53
C GLU A 15 10.73 -18.31 9.38
N GLY A 16 10.63 -16.98 9.39
CA GLY A 16 9.45 -16.25 9.79
C GLY A 16 8.32 -16.67 8.87
N GLU A 17 7.56 -17.67 9.30
CA GLU A 17 6.22 -18.02 8.81
C GLU A 17 5.27 -16.84 9.08
N GLU A 18 5.42 -15.74 8.33
CA GLU A 18 4.47 -14.63 8.25
C GLU A 18 3.65 -14.73 6.96
N HIS A 19 2.91 -15.82 6.80
CA HIS A 19 2.03 -16.02 5.65
C HIS A 19 0.62 -16.42 6.05
N LYS A 20 0.12 -15.86 7.16
CA LYS A 20 -1.26 -16.14 7.61
C LYS A 20 -2.09 -14.94 8.06
N ASP A 21 -1.60 -13.71 7.92
CA ASP A 21 -2.34 -12.49 8.25
C ASP A 21 -2.72 -11.65 7.01
N SER A 22 -2.17 -11.97 5.83
CA SER A 22 -2.34 -11.15 4.62
C SER A 22 -3.79 -11.09 4.12
N GLU A 23 -4.59 -12.13 4.32
CA GLU A 23 -5.99 -12.15 3.86
C GLU A 23 -6.90 -11.26 4.72
N GLU A 24 -6.66 -11.20 6.05
CA GLU A 24 -7.43 -10.33 6.95
C GLU A 24 -7.01 -8.85 6.81
N GLU A 25 -5.72 -8.59 6.54
CA GLU A 25 -5.21 -7.23 6.30
C GLU A 25 -5.67 -6.65 4.95
N GLU A 26 -5.74 -7.47 3.90
CA GLU A 26 -6.24 -7.06 2.57
C GLU A 26 -7.73 -6.67 2.63
N GLU A 27 -8.51 -7.29 3.53
CA GLU A 27 -9.91 -6.92 3.77
C GLU A 27 -10.04 -5.61 4.59
N ARG A 28 -9.10 -5.32 5.50
CA ARG A 28 -9.10 -4.12 6.35
C ARG A 28 -8.93 -2.81 5.57
N SER A 29 -8.13 -2.81 4.50
CA SER A 29 -7.87 -1.58 3.74
C SER A 29 -9.12 -1.11 2.97
N GLY A 30 -10.04 -2.04 2.64
CA GLY A 30 -11.19 -1.80 1.77
C GLY A 30 -10.80 -1.38 0.34
N LEU A 31 -9.52 -1.21 0.03
CA LEU A 31 -9.00 -0.69 -1.24
C LEU A 31 -9.18 -1.72 -2.36
N CYS A 32 -9.17 -3.02 -2.03
CA CYS A 32 -9.41 -4.13 -2.94
C CYS A 32 -10.78 -4.03 -3.67
N THR A 33 -11.77 -3.42 -3.02
CA THR A 33 -13.12 -3.19 -3.55
C THR A 33 -13.19 -2.10 -4.62
N LEU A 34 -12.16 -1.26 -4.74
CA LEU A 34 -12.15 -0.14 -5.68
C LEU A 34 -12.13 -0.61 -7.13
N SER A 35 -12.81 0.15 -8.00
CA SER A 35 -12.78 -0.10 -9.43
C SER A 35 -11.40 0.23 -10.02
N ALA A 36 -11.03 -0.43 -11.12
CA ALA A 36 -9.81 -0.13 -11.85
C ALA A 36 -9.72 1.34 -12.29
N ALA A 37 -10.86 2.01 -12.54
CA ALA A 37 -10.90 3.43 -12.87
C ALA A 37 -10.54 4.32 -11.68
N SER A 38 -11.00 3.98 -10.47
CA SER A 38 -10.63 4.70 -9.24
C SER A 38 -9.15 4.53 -8.92
N LEU A 39 -8.60 3.31 -9.03
CA LEU A 39 -7.16 3.06 -8.83
C LEU A 39 -6.30 3.86 -9.84
N ARG A 40 -6.72 3.95 -11.11
CA ARG A 40 -6.05 4.79 -12.12
C ARG A 40 -6.11 6.27 -11.76
N ARG A 41 -7.26 6.78 -11.30
CA ARG A 41 -7.40 8.18 -10.87
C ARG A 41 -6.46 8.52 -9.71
N TYR A 42 -6.40 7.65 -8.70
CA TYR A 42 -5.50 7.82 -7.55
C TYR A 42 -4.04 7.88 -8.01
N ARG A 43 -3.59 6.88 -8.79
CA ARG A 43 -2.22 6.83 -9.32
C ARG A 43 -1.86 8.06 -10.16
N LYS A 44 -2.79 8.54 -10.99
CA LYS A 44 -2.57 9.75 -11.80
C LYS A 44 -2.42 11.00 -10.93
N PHE A 45 -3.26 11.14 -9.91
CA PHE A 45 -3.24 12.30 -9.01
C PHE A 45 -1.94 12.37 -8.19
N PHE A 46 -1.51 11.24 -7.62
CA PHE A 46 -0.27 11.15 -6.83
C PHE A 46 0.99 10.84 -7.66
N MET A 47 0.86 10.80 -9.00
CA MET A 47 1.96 10.53 -9.93
C MET A 47 2.76 9.25 -9.60
N ILE A 48 2.08 8.19 -9.16
CA ILE A 48 2.71 6.93 -8.78
C ILE A 48 3.26 6.22 -10.03
N PRO A 49 4.59 5.96 -10.14
CA PRO A 49 5.22 5.41 -11.33
C PRO A 49 4.79 3.98 -11.62
N THR A 50 4.19 3.73 -12.78
CA THR A 50 3.57 2.44 -13.08
C THR A 50 3.52 2.14 -14.58
N LYS A 51 3.53 0.85 -14.96
CA LYS A 51 3.47 0.45 -16.38
C LYS A 51 2.09 0.78 -16.98
N ALA A 52 2.08 1.20 -18.26
CA ALA A 52 0.88 1.65 -18.98
C ALA A 52 -0.26 0.60 -19.04
N SER A 53 0.07 -0.69 -18.95
CA SER A 53 -0.85 -1.83 -18.97
C SER A 53 -0.91 -2.60 -17.65
N ALA A 54 -0.74 -1.91 -16.51
CA ALA A 54 -0.81 -2.56 -15.19
C ALA A 54 -2.19 -3.21 -14.94
N SER A 55 -2.18 -4.45 -14.44
CA SER A 55 -3.39 -5.16 -14.00
C SER A 55 -4.04 -4.47 -12.79
N LYS A 56 -5.31 -4.79 -12.49
CA LYS A 56 -6.00 -4.24 -11.30
C LYS A 56 -5.19 -4.49 -10.01
N HIS A 57 -4.67 -5.71 -9.85
CA HIS A 57 -3.86 -6.11 -8.70
C HIS A 57 -2.57 -5.29 -8.59
N ALA A 58 -1.80 -5.15 -9.68
CA ALA A 58 -0.60 -4.31 -9.67
C ALA A 58 -0.89 -2.81 -9.46
N MET A 59 -2.11 -2.34 -9.80
CA MET A 59 -2.53 -1.00 -9.43
C MET A 59 -2.84 -0.88 -7.95
N LEU A 60 -3.47 -1.91 -7.36
CA LEU A 60 -3.86 -1.95 -5.96
C LEU A 60 -2.62 -1.93 -5.05
N GLU A 61 -1.65 -2.82 -5.28
CA GLU A 61 -0.41 -2.88 -4.47
C GLU A 61 0.31 -1.51 -4.41
N GLY A 62 0.42 -0.85 -5.57
CA GLY A 62 1.04 0.47 -5.64
C GLY A 62 0.23 1.58 -4.94
N VAL A 63 -1.10 1.44 -4.90
CA VAL A 63 -1.99 2.36 -4.17
C VAL A 63 -1.91 2.11 -2.66
N GLU A 64 -1.95 0.86 -2.22
CA GLU A 64 -1.83 0.46 -0.81
C GLU A 64 -0.53 0.95 -0.20
N SER A 65 0.60 0.61 -0.85
CA SER A 65 1.93 1.00 -0.40
C SER A 65 2.10 2.51 -0.27
N HIS A 66 1.47 3.29 -1.15
CA HIS A 66 1.49 4.75 -1.09
C HIS A 66 0.52 5.30 -0.04
N PHE A 67 -0.69 4.72 0.07
CA PHE A 67 -1.74 5.18 0.97
C PHE A 67 -1.31 5.07 2.44
N GLU A 68 -0.63 3.99 2.82
CA GLU A 68 -0.08 3.80 4.16
C GLU A 68 0.99 4.83 4.54
N ARG A 69 1.72 5.35 3.55
CA ARG A 69 2.83 6.30 3.74
C ARG A 69 2.40 7.76 3.63
N LEU A 70 1.11 8.03 3.44
CA LEU A 70 0.61 9.39 3.27
C LEU A 70 0.84 10.24 4.52
N PRO A 71 1.56 11.36 4.42
CA PRO A 71 1.78 12.26 5.55
C PRO A 71 0.54 13.12 5.78
N VAL A 72 -0.46 12.58 6.48
CA VAL A 72 -1.74 13.26 6.71
C VAL A 72 -2.03 13.38 8.20
N ARG A 73 -2.42 14.59 8.62
CA ARG A 73 -2.95 14.84 9.97
C ARG A 73 -4.44 14.50 10.00
N ALA A 74 -4.86 13.75 11.01
CA ALA A 74 -6.26 13.34 11.16
C ALA A 74 -7.24 14.53 11.19
N SER A 75 -6.87 15.63 11.85
CA SER A 75 -7.69 16.86 11.91
C SER A 75 -8.02 17.39 10.51
N ASP A 76 -6.99 17.48 9.67
CA ASP A 76 -7.07 18.12 8.36
C ASP A 76 -7.87 17.22 7.41
N ALA A 77 -7.68 15.90 7.51
CA ALA A 77 -8.45 14.90 6.77
C ALA A 77 -9.95 14.98 7.08
N ILE A 78 -10.31 15.03 8.37
CA ILE A 78 -11.71 15.09 8.81
C ILE A 78 -12.36 16.41 8.36
N VAL A 79 -11.67 17.54 8.55
CA VAL A 79 -12.17 18.86 8.14
C VAL A 79 -12.39 18.89 6.63
N HIS A 80 -11.41 18.42 5.85
CA HIS A 80 -11.51 18.39 4.40
C HIS A 80 -12.64 17.46 3.93
N PHE A 81 -12.80 16.29 4.55
CA PHE A 81 -13.89 15.36 4.26
C PHE A 81 -15.27 16.01 4.49
N ILE A 82 -15.50 16.59 5.67
CA ILE A 82 -16.77 17.26 6.00
C ILE A 82 -17.06 18.40 5.03
N TYR A 83 -16.06 19.23 4.73
CA TYR A 83 -16.20 20.34 3.78
C TYR A 83 -16.59 19.84 2.39
N THR A 84 -15.87 18.83 1.88
CA THR A 84 -16.10 18.23 0.56
C THR A 84 -17.48 17.61 0.45
N ALA A 85 -17.89 16.85 1.47
CA ALA A 85 -19.20 16.20 1.51
C ALA A 85 -20.34 17.22 1.58
N LYS A 86 -20.22 18.22 2.47
CA LYS A 86 -21.25 19.26 2.65
C LYS A 86 -21.45 20.08 1.38
N ASN A 87 -20.38 20.36 0.65
CA ASN A 87 -20.41 21.18 -0.55
C ASN A 87 -20.59 20.38 -1.85
N ARG A 88 -20.79 19.05 -1.76
CA ARG A 88 -20.99 18.13 -2.90
C ARG A 88 -19.90 18.27 -3.98
N MET A 89 -18.65 18.46 -3.57
CA MET A 89 -17.55 18.74 -4.51
C MET A 89 -17.11 17.52 -5.33
N ASN A 90 -17.58 16.32 -5.00
CA ASN A 90 -17.38 15.13 -5.82
C ASN A 90 -18.39 15.12 -6.98
N THR A 91 -18.30 16.14 -7.84
CA THR A 91 -19.02 16.15 -9.11
C THR A 91 -18.29 15.23 -10.06
N VAL A 92 -18.87 14.06 -10.29
CA VAL A 92 -18.55 13.27 -11.48
C VAL A 92 -19.11 14.07 -12.65
N GLU A 93 -18.27 14.87 -13.31
CA GLU A 93 -18.55 15.29 -14.69
C GLU A 93 -18.21 14.16 -15.66
#